data_AF-A0A537ZEK3-F1
#
_entry.id   AF-A0A537ZEK3-F1
#
_cell.length_a   1.000
_cell.length_b   1.000
_cell.length_c   1.000
_cell.angle_alpha   90.00
_cell.angle_beta   90.00
_cell.angle_gamma   90.00
#
_symmetry.space_group_name_H-M   'P 1'
#
loop_
_entity.id
_entity.type
_entity.pdbx_description
1 polymer ?
#
loop_
_entity_poly.entity_id
_entity_poly.type
_entity_poly.pdbx_seq_one_letter_code
_entity_poly.pdbx_strand_id
1 'polypeptide(L)'
;MPETDVPTVSDVVRRAVALVDHEGSDDIARELQLVYEDDDRPAAGEGESLREELRGTLAGLDPEGDSGAAAVAAAVASFLATQPEGGSDGSATIREATRVEWHGEPPELVRSWLADHGVED
;
A
#
# COMPACT_ATOMS: atom_id res chain seq x y z
N MET A 1 -5.49 29.96 8.25
CA MET A 1 -5.96 28.65 8.73
C MET A 1 -4.97 27.67 8.15
N PRO A 2 -4.24 26.82 8.91
CA PRO A 2 -3.55 25.72 8.27
C PRO A 2 -4.64 24.82 7.71
N GLU A 3 -4.69 24.70 6.40
CA GLU A 3 -5.46 23.68 5.71
C GLU A 3 -4.78 22.37 6.13
N THR A 4 -5.38 21.63 7.06
CA THR A 4 -4.94 20.26 7.30
C THR A 4 -5.32 19.51 6.04
N ASP A 5 -4.41 19.46 5.08
CA ASP A 5 -4.58 18.72 3.84
C ASP A 5 -4.73 17.24 4.23
N VAL A 6 -5.99 16.80 4.31
CA VAL A 6 -6.31 15.42 4.65
C VAL A 6 -5.87 14.60 3.44
N PRO A 7 -4.97 13.62 3.60
CA PRO A 7 -4.51 12.85 2.46
C PRO A 7 -5.70 12.15 1.80
N THR A 8 -5.75 12.22 0.48
CA THR A 8 -6.74 11.55 -0.34
C THR A 8 -6.37 10.09 -0.56
N VAL A 9 -7.32 9.30 -1.06
CA VAL A 9 -7.06 7.91 -1.49
C VAL A 9 -5.96 7.89 -2.56
N SER A 10 -6.04 8.79 -3.53
CA SER A 10 -5.01 8.95 -4.56
C SER A 10 -3.63 9.24 -3.97
N ASP A 11 -3.53 10.09 -2.95
CA ASP A 11 -2.25 10.43 -2.31
C ASP A 11 -1.63 9.23 -1.58
N VAL A 12 -2.43 8.50 -0.78
CA VAL A 12 -1.92 7.35 -0.03
C VAL A 12 -1.54 6.19 -0.94
N VAL A 13 -2.30 5.94 -2.01
CA VAL A 13 -1.98 4.89 -2.99
C VAL A 13 -0.72 5.24 -3.77
N ARG A 14 -0.61 6.48 -4.27
CA ARG A 14 0.59 6.97 -4.95
C ARG A 14 1.82 6.87 -4.05
N ARG A 15 1.70 7.24 -2.78
CA ARG A 15 2.79 7.17 -1.82
C ARG A 15 3.18 5.72 -1.50
N ALA A 16 2.21 4.82 -1.39
CA ALA A 16 2.45 3.41 -1.19
C ALA A 16 3.20 2.77 -2.37
N VAL A 17 2.75 3.03 -3.61
CA VAL A 17 3.41 2.52 -4.81
C VAL A 17 4.82 3.11 -4.95
N ALA A 18 5.03 4.39 -4.66
CA ALA A 18 6.35 5.00 -4.69
C ALA A 18 7.33 4.40 -3.65
N LEU A 19 6.83 3.88 -2.52
CA LEU A 19 7.63 3.21 -1.50
C LEU A 19 8.01 1.78 -1.88
N VAL A 20 7.12 1.09 -2.58
CA VAL A 20 7.27 -0.31 -2.94
C VAL A 20 7.99 -0.46 -4.29
N ASP A 21 7.56 0.27 -5.31
CA ASP A 21 8.05 0.15 -6.67
C ASP A 21 8.62 1.47 -7.18
N HIS A 22 9.69 1.96 -6.53
CA HIS A 22 10.35 3.22 -6.90
C HIS A 22 10.81 3.22 -8.38
N GLU A 23 11.32 2.08 -8.85
CA GLU A 23 11.85 1.94 -10.21
C GLU A 23 10.76 1.72 -11.26
N GLY A 24 9.51 1.45 -10.84
CA GLY A 24 8.43 1.16 -11.78
C GLY A 24 8.56 -0.22 -12.45
N SER A 25 9.07 -1.23 -11.75
CA SER A 25 9.28 -2.56 -12.34
C SER A 25 8.04 -3.45 -12.27
N ASP A 26 7.05 -3.12 -11.44
CA ASP A 26 5.86 -3.94 -11.24
C ASP A 26 4.64 -3.31 -11.94
N ASP A 27 4.17 -3.98 -12.99
CA ASP A 27 3.05 -3.49 -13.80
C ASP A 27 1.72 -3.48 -13.03
N ILE A 28 1.52 -4.41 -12.09
CA ILE A 28 0.30 -4.48 -11.28
C ILE A 28 0.26 -3.34 -10.26
N ALA A 29 1.39 -3.04 -9.60
CA ALA A 29 1.50 -1.91 -8.69
C ALA A 29 1.24 -0.58 -9.41
N ARG A 30 1.75 -0.44 -10.63
CA ARG A 30 1.44 0.70 -11.50
C ARG A 30 -0.04 0.76 -11.87
N GLU A 31 -0.63 -0.36 -12.27
CA GLU A 31 -2.03 -0.40 -12.67
C GLU A 31 -2.95 -0.06 -11.49
N LEU A 32 -2.62 -0.54 -10.29
CA LEU A 32 -3.28 -0.15 -9.04
C LEU A 32 -3.24 1.36 -8.82
N GLN A 33 -2.08 2.00 -9.03
CA GLN A 33 -1.96 3.46 -8.92
C GLN A 33 -2.87 4.18 -9.91
N LEU A 34 -2.92 3.73 -11.17
CA LEU A 34 -3.75 4.33 -12.21
C LEU A 34 -5.24 4.22 -11.89
N VAL A 35 -5.69 3.10 -11.31
CA VAL A 35 -7.10 2.92 -10.92
C VAL A 35 -7.55 3.97 -9.89
N TYR A 36 -6.67 4.35 -8.97
CA TYR A 36 -6.97 5.29 -7.89
C TYR A 36 -6.41 6.70 -8.11
N GLU A 37 -5.88 7.03 -9.29
CA GLU A 37 -5.18 8.30 -9.52
C GLU A 37 -6.07 9.54 -9.33
N ASP A 38 -7.36 9.40 -9.64
CA ASP A 38 -8.40 10.45 -9.59
C ASP A 38 -9.27 10.34 -8.32
N ASP A 39 -8.91 9.46 -7.38
CA ASP A 39 -9.70 9.23 -6.17
C ASP A 39 -9.39 10.29 -5.09
N ASP A 40 -10.04 11.44 -5.22
CA ASP A 40 -9.94 12.58 -4.30
C ASP A 40 -10.74 12.41 -2.99
N ARG A 41 -11.28 11.20 -2.71
CA ARG A 41 -11.95 10.95 -1.43
C ARG A 41 -10.95 11.05 -0.28
N PRO A 42 -11.35 11.57 0.90
CA PRO A 42 -10.46 11.60 2.06
C PRO A 42 -10.13 10.17 2.50
N ALA A 43 -8.84 9.84 2.61
CA ALA A 43 -8.40 8.53 3.08
C ALA A 43 -8.45 8.42 4.62
N ALA A 44 -8.35 9.56 5.32
CA ALA A 44 -8.25 9.57 6.77
C ALA A 44 -9.48 8.94 7.45
N GLY A 45 -9.24 7.85 8.19
CA GLY A 45 -10.28 7.13 8.93
C GLY A 45 -10.99 6.05 8.13
N GLU A 46 -10.73 5.94 6.83
CA GLU A 46 -11.35 4.96 5.93
C GLU A 46 -10.46 3.72 5.69
N GLY A 47 -9.45 3.48 6.54
CA GLY A 47 -8.45 2.42 6.32
C GLY A 47 -9.04 1.03 6.11
N GLU A 48 -10.05 0.63 6.88
CA GLU A 48 -10.69 -0.69 6.73
C GLU A 48 -11.50 -0.79 5.44
N SER A 49 -12.28 0.23 5.09
CA SER A 49 -13.04 0.25 3.83
C SER A 49 -12.11 0.33 2.62
N LEU A 50 -11.08 1.17 2.67
CA LEU A 50 -10.07 1.28 1.61
C LEU A 50 -9.32 -0.04 1.42
N ARG A 51 -9.00 -0.75 2.50
CA ARG A 51 -8.39 -2.08 2.44
C ARG A 51 -9.26 -3.09 1.69
N GLU A 52 -10.55 -3.15 1.98
CA GLU A 52 -11.48 -4.05 1.30
C GLU A 52 -11.57 -3.73 -0.20
N GLU A 53 -11.66 -2.44 -0.54
CA GLU A 53 -11.67 -1.95 -1.92
C GLU A 53 -10.37 -2.30 -2.66
N LEU A 54 -9.21 -2.03 -2.05
CA LEU A 54 -7.90 -2.34 -2.62
C LEU A 54 -7.72 -3.84 -2.87
N ARG A 55 -8.18 -4.68 -1.93
CA ARG A 55 -8.17 -6.15 -2.11
C ARG A 55 -9.07 -6.59 -3.27
N GLY A 56 -10.25 -5.99 -3.40
CA GLY A 56 -11.16 -6.25 -4.52
C GLY A 56 -10.54 -5.87 -5.85
N THR A 57 -9.90 -4.70 -5.93
CA THR A 57 -9.17 -4.25 -7.10
C THR A 57 -8.01 -5.19 -7.42
N LEU A 58 -7.15 -5.52 -6.45
CA LEU A 58 -6.04 -6.44 -6.64
C LEU A 58 -6.49 -7.82 -7.12
N ALA A 59 -7.58 -8.37 -6.60
CA ALA A 59 -8.10 -9.65 -7.08
C ALA A 59 -8.53 -9.61 -8.56
N GLY A 60 -8.82 -8.43 -9.10
CA GLY A 60 -9.09 -8.22 -10.52
C GLY A 60 -7.83 -8.00 -11.37
N LEU A 61 -6.85 -7.24 -10.86
CA LEU A 61 -5.60 -6.91 -11.58
C LEU A 61 -4.60 -8.08 -11.55
N ASP A 62 -4.47 -8.74 -10.39
CA ASP A 62 -3.58 -9.88 -10.15
C ASP A 62 -4.40 -11.11 -9.67
N PRO A 63 -5.12 -11.77 -10.58
CA PRO A 63 -5.93 -12.95 -10.24
C PRO A 63 -5.08 -14.16 -9.84
N GLU A 64 -3.81 -14.20 -10.25
CA GLU A 64 -2.87 -15.28 -9.91
C GLU A 64 -2.24 -15.05 -8.53
N GLY A 65 -2.15 -13.78 -8.10
CA GLY A 65 -1.66 -13.42 -6.77
C GLY A 65 -0.13 -13.48 -6.70
N ASP A 66 0.55 -13.20 -7.81
CA ASP A 66 2.01 -13.32 -7.95
C ASP A 66 2.74 -11.97 -7.76
N SER A 67 2.03 -10.84 -7.70
CA SER A 67 2.65 -9.53 -7.46
C SER A 67 2.79 -9.22 -5.97
N GLY A 68 4.01 -9.45 -5.46
CA GLY A 68 4.34 -9.12 -4.07
C GLY A 68 4.33 -7.62 -3.83
N ALA A 69 4.79 -6.85 -4.82
CA ALA A 69 4.79 -5.40 -4.78
C ALA A 69 3.36 -4.85 -4.66
N ALA A 70 2.44 -5.28 -5.53
CA ALA A 70 1.07 -4.78 -5.50
C ALA A 70 0.35 -5.12 -4.18
N ALA A 71 0.55 -6.32 -3.65
CA ALA A 71 0.03 -6.72 -2.35
C ALA A 71 0.56 -5.84 -1.20
N VAL A 72 1.87 -5.57 -1.18
CA VAL A 72 2.48 -4.68 -0.18
C VAL A 72 2.00 -3.23 -0.35
N ALA A 73 1.87 -2.74 -1.58
CA ALA A 73 1.40 -1.39 -1.87
C ALA A 73 -0.03 -1.18 -1.36
N ALA A 74 -0.93 -2.15 -1.55
CA ALA A 74 -2.28 -2.08 -1.00
C ALA A 74 -2.29 -2.05 0.54
N ALA A 75 -1.46 -2.88 1.18
CA ALA A 75 -1.32 -2.88 2.65
C ALA A 75 -0.83 -1.53 3.17
N VAL A 76 0.19 -0.95 2.52
CA VAL A 76 0.75 0.36 2.87
C VAL A 76 -0.25 1.48 2.65
N ALA A 77 -1.01 1.48 1.56
CA ALA A 77 -2.04 2.49 1.29
C ALA A 77 -3.13 2.51 2.37
N SER A 78 -3.65 1.32 2.75
CA SER A 78 -4.60 1.17 3.86
C SER A 78 -4.01 1.62 5.19
N PHE A 79 -2.74 1.31 5.44
CA PHE A 79 -2.05 1.75 6.66
C PHE A 79 -1.92 3.26 6.72
N LEU A 80 -1.50 3.91 5.62
CA LEU A 80 -1.38 5.36 5.52
C LEU A 80 -2.73 6.08 5.64
N ALA A 81 -3.82 5.45 5.20
CA ALA A 81 -5.18 5.95 5.41
C ALA A 81 -5.58 5.97 6.90
N THR A 82 -5.01 5.06 7.71
CA THR A 82 -5.24 5.02 9.16
C THR A 82 -4.22 5.87 9.93
N GLN A 83 -2.96 5.86 9.49
CA GLN A 83 -1.81 6.53 10.09
C GLN A 83 -1.04 7.31 8.99
N PRO A 84 -1.46 8.54 8.68
CA PRO A 84 -0.90 9.32 7.56
C PRO A 84 0.55 9.76 7.78
N GLU A 85 1.00 9.78 9.04
CA GLU A 85 2.41 10.01 9.39
C GLU A 85 3.33 8.84 9.00
N GLY A 86 2.78 7.64 8.78
CA GLY A 86 3.55 6.43 8.47
C GLY A 86 4.41 5.96 9.65
N GLY A 87 5.42 5.13 9.35
CA GLY A 87 6.46 4.74 10.29
C GLY A 87 7.61 5.75 10.34
N SER A 88 8.67 5.44 11.10
CA SER A 88 9.85 6.33 11.22
C SER A 88 10.60 6.55 9.90
N ASP A 89 10.45 5.66 8.93
CA ASP A 89 11.00 5.71 7.58
C ASP A 89 10.11 4.90 6.62
N GLY A 90 10.35 4.97 5.30
CA GLY A 90 9.66 4.17 4.29
C GLY A 90 9.68 2.67 4.58
N SER A 91 10.84 2.10 4.90
CA SER A 91 10.94 0.66 5.22
C SER A 91 10.20 0.31 6.51
N ALA A 92 10.25 1.17 7.52
CA ALA A 92 9.49 0.96 8.76
C ALA A 92 7.97 1.01 8.51
N THR A 93 7.51 1.89 7.62
CA THR A 93 6.11 2.00 7.20
C THR A 93 5.64 0.71 6.53
N ILE A 94 6.42 0.20 5.57
CA ILE A 94 6.13 -1.06 4.86
C ILE A 94 6.03 -2.22 5.84
N ARG A 95 6.99 -2.32 6.77
CA ARG A 95 7.03 -3.40 7.77
C ARG A 95 5.83 -3.35 8.70
N GLU A 96 5.47 -2.17 9.19
CA GLU A 96 4.34 -2.00 10.10
C GLU A 96 3.01 -2.27 9.39
N ALA A 97 2.85 -1.75 8.17
CA ALA A 97 1.69 -2.02 7.32
C ALA A 97 1.50 -3.52 7.06
N THR A 98 2.58 -4.22 6.70
CA THR A 98 2.56 -5.67 6.47
C THR A 98 2.20 -6.43 7.75
N ARG A 99 2.79 -6.03 8.88
CA ARG A 99 2.50 -6.64 10.18
C ARG A 99 1.02 -6.46 10.56
N VAL A 100 0.45 -5.28 10.35
CA VAL A 100 -0.96 -4.99 10.62
C VAL A 100 -1.86 -5.79 9.70
N GLU A 101 -1.56 -5.81 8.39
CA GLU A 101 -2.42 -6.40 7.37
C GLU A 101 -2.55 -7.92 7.50
N TRP A 102 -1.42 -8.60 7.75
CA TRP A 102 -1.37 -10.06 7.87
C TRP A 102 -1.21 -10.54 9.30
N HIS A 103 -1.42 -9.67 10.29
CA HIS A 103 -1.24 -9.98 11.72
C HIS A 103 0.14 -10.60 12.05
N GLY A 104 1.17 -10.21 11.30
CA GLY A 104 2.53 -10.75 11.43
C GLY A 104 2.82 -12.02 10.62
N GLU A 105 1.84 -12.55 9.87
CA GLU A 105 1.99 -13.75 9.05
C GLU A 105 1.73 -13.47 7.56
N PRO A 106 2.56 -12.64 6.90
CA PRO A 106 2.40 -12.38 5.47
C PRO A 106 2.61 -13.64 4.63
N PRO A 107 1.99 -13.74 3.44
CA PRO A 107 2.20 -14.84 2.50
C PRO A 107 3.63 -14.89 1.98
N GLU A 108 4.05 -16.05 1.45
CA GLU A 108 5.44 -16.30 1.05
C GLU A 108 5.95 -15.31 -0.01
N LEU A 109 5.10 -14.85 -0.93
CA LEU A 109 5.51 -13.84 -1.92
C LEU A 109 5.86 -12.50 -1.28
N VAL A 110 5.07 -12.08 -0.29
CA VAL A 110 5.29 -10.81 0.41
C VAL A 110 6.54 -10.90 1.27
N ARG A 111 6.78 -12.05 1.92
CA ARG A 111 8.05 -12.30 2.63
C ARG A 111 9.25 -12.27 1.70
N SER A 112 9.16 -12.93 0.55
CA SER A 112 10.22 -12.96 -0.45
C SER A 112 10.54 -11.57 -0.99
N TRP A 113 9.51 -10.75 -1.22
CA TRP A 113 9.65 -9.37 -1.63
C TRP A 113 10.31 -8.50 -0.54
N LEU A 114 9.85 -8.62 0.72
CA LEU A 114 10.46 -7.91 1.85
C LEU A 114 11.93 -8.25 2.02
N ALA A 115 12.30 -9.51 1.79
CA ALA A 115 13.68 -9.99 1.84
C ALA A 115 14.56 -9.41 0.75
N ASP A 116 14.06 -9.42 -0.49
CA ASP A 116 14.77 -8.84 -1.63
C ASP A 116 15.02 -7.33 -1.45
N HIS A 117 14.08 -6.62 -0.82
CA HIS A 117 14.16 -5.17 -0.62
C HIS A 117 14.77 -4.75 0.73
N GLY A 118 15.25 -5.69 1.54
CA GLY A 118 15.92 -5.41 2.83
C GLY A 118 15.00 -4.76 3.87
N VAL A 119 13.71 -5.07 3.83
CA VAL A 119 12.67 -4.56 4.76
C VAL A 119 12.35 -5.58 5.86
N GLU A 120 13.08 -6.69 5.90
CA GLU A 120 13.02 -7.70 6.96
C GLU A 120 13.47 -7.11 8.31
N ASP A 121 12.87 -7.61 9.40
CA ASP A 121 13.28 -7.29 10.78
C ASP A 121 14.55 -8.07 11.19
#